data_AF-A0A8X9A9S3-F1
#
_entry.id   AF-A0A8X9A9S3-F1
#
_cell.length_a   1.000
_cell.length_b   1.000
_cell.length_c   1.000
_cell.angle_alpha   90.00
_cell.angle_beta   90.00
_cell.angle_gamma   90.00
#
_symmetry.space_group_name_H-M   'P 1'
#
loop_
_entity.id
_entity.type
_entity.pdbx_description
1 polymer ?
#
loop_
_entity_poly.entity_id
_entity_poly.type
_entity_poly.pdbx_seq_one_letter_code
_entity_poly.pdbx_strand_id
1 'polypeptide(L)'
;MNAFTEHRDSDHLIASHFSLLLGCAIPIWLSSGFTDRPLAPFAGILSLGIGDTMASMVGHKYGVSKTGKKTIEGTAAGITSVLAACVVLLPLLAAPGYIFTMHWFSLIVAVTTSGLLEAYATQLDNAFIPLVFYSMLCL
;
A
#
# COMPACT_ATOMS: atom_id res chain seq x y z
N MET A 1 -14.95 32.11 11.95
CA MET A 1 -14.56 31.08 10.97
C MET A 1 -13.08 31.23 10.64
N ASN A 2 -12.18 30.93 11.59
CA ASN A 2 -10.72 30.94 11.42
C ASN A 2 -10.10 30.20 12.63
N ALA A 3 -10.23 28.87 12.69
CA ALA A 3 -9.80 28.12 13.88
C ALA A 3 -9.12 26.77 13.56
N PHE A 4 -8.59 26.57 12.34
CA PHE A 4 -7.92 25.32 11.95
C PHE A 4 -6.78 25.53 10.96
N THR A 5 -5.90 26.50 11.20
CA THR A 5 -4.64 26.60 10.45
C THR A 5 -3.52 26.91 11.42
N GLU A 6 -3.01 25.87 12.10
CA GLU A 6 -1.68 25.94 12.67
C GLU A 6 -0.66 26.04 11.53
N HIS A 7 0.24 27.00 11.66
CA HIS A 7 1.30 27.31 10.70
C HIS A 7 2.38 26.21 10.57
N ARG A 8 2.19 25.06 11.25
CA ARG A 8 3.03 23.85 11.18
C ARG A 8 2.48 22.76 10.26
N ASP A 9 1.22 22.84 9.86
CA ASP A 9 0.60 21.85 8.96
C ASP A 9 0.88 22.15 7.47
N SER A 10 1.32 23.37 7.14
CA SER A 10 1.60 23.76 5.75
C SER A 10 2.81 23.05 5.14
N ASP A 11 3.84 22.73 5.91
CA ASP A 11 5.01 21.99 5.40
C ASP A 11 4.75 20.48 5.28
N HIS A 12 3.90 19.92 6.15
CA HIS A 12 3.61 18.48 6.19
C HIS A 12 2.50 18.08 5.21
N LEU A 13 1.50 18.94 4.95
CA LEU A 13 0.48 18.66 3.93
C LEU A 13 1.09 18.58 2.53
N ILE A 14 2.02 19.48 2.21
CA ILE A 14 2.71 19.49 0.91
C ILE A 14 3.56 18.23 0.78
N ALA A 15 4.36 17.90 1.80
CA ALA A 15 5.15 16.67 1.81
C ALA A 15 4.29 15.40 1.66
N SER A 16 3.12 15.35 2.29
CA SER A 16 2.21 14.20 2.17
C SER A 16 1.67 14.03 0.75
N HIS A 17 1.19 15.11 0.11
CA HIS A 17 0.69 15.04 -1.28
C HIS A 17 1.80 14.68 -2.28
N PHE A 18 3.00 15.27 -2.13
CA PHE A 18 4.14 14.91 -2.96
C PHE A 18 4.62 13.48 -2.72
N SER A 19 4.64 13.02 -1.46
CA SER A 19 5.03 11.65 -1.11
C SER A 19 4.05 10.61 -1.64
N LEU A 20 2.75 10.91 -1.66
CA LEU A 20 1.71 10.05 -2.23
C LEU A 20 1.80 10.02 -3.76
N LEU A 21 2.06 11.18 -4.39
CA LEU A 21 2.30 11.26 -5.83
C LEU A 21 3.56 10.47 -6.23
N LEU A 22 4.66 10.63 -5.49
CA LEU A 22 5.91 9.88 -5.67
C LEU A 22 5.72 8.38 -5.39
N GLY A 23 4.99 8.01 -4.34
CA GLY A 23 4.69 6.63 -3.98
C GLY A 23 3.93 5.89 -5.08
N CYS A 24 3.08 6.59 -5.84
CA CYS A 24 2.41 6.04 -7.02
C CYS A 24 3.25 6.13 -8.30
N ALA A 25 4.01 7.22 -8.50
CA ALA A 25 4.76 7.46 -9.74
C ALA A 25 6.06 6.65 -9.83
N ILE A 26 6.79 6.46 -8.72
CA ILE A 26 8.08 5.74 -8.69
C ILE A 26 7.92 4.28 -9.14
N PRO A 27 6.96 3.47 -8.63
CA PRO A 27 6.77 2.10 -9.10
C PRO A 27 6.46 2.01 -10.59
N ILE A 28 5.71 2.98 -11.13
CA ILE A 28 5.39 3.06 -12.56
C ILE A 28 6.65 3.37 -13.38
N TRP A 29 7.45 4.34 -12.97
CA TRP A 29 8.69 4.71 -13.65
C TRP A 29 9.74 3.60 -13.60
N LEU A 30 9.89 2.91 -12.46
CA LEU A 30 10.80 1.77 -12.35
C LEU A 30 10.31 0.57 -13.18
N SER A 31 8.99 0.36 -13.24
CA SER A 31 8.41 -0.72 -14.05
C SER A 31 8.45 -0.46 -15.55
N SER A 32 8.64 0.78 -16.03
CA SER A 32 8.68 1.08 -17.47
C SER A 32 9.85 0.43 -18.21
N GLY A 33 10.83 -0.13 -17.49
CA GLY A 33 11.92 -0.95 -18.04
C GLY A 33 11.75 -2.46 -17.88
N PHE A 34 10.79 -2.93 -17.09
CA PHE A 34 10.62 -4.35 -16.73
C PHE A 34 9.16 -4.78 -16.91
N THR A 35 8.87 -5.49 -18.00
CA THR A 35 7.51 -5.98 -18.35
C THR A 35 7.14 -7.31 -17.69
N ASP A 36 8.08 -7.96 -17.02
CA ASP A 36 7.88 -9.29 -16.45
C ASP A 36 7.03 -9.31 -15.17
N ARG A 37 6.73 -8.14 -14.58
CA ARG A 37 6.02 -8.04 -13.29
C ARG A 37 4.77 -7.13 -13.38
N PRO A 38 3.59 -7.69 -13.67
CA PRO A 38 2.37 -6.92 -13.96
C PRO A 38 1.81 -6.15 -12.75
N LEU A 39 2.07 -6.61 -11.53
CA LEU A 39 1.60 -5.97 -10.29
C LEU A 39 2.48 -4.79 -9.83
N ALA A 40 3.75 -4.79 -10.24
CA ALA A 40 4.76 -3.84 -9.75
C ALA A 40 4.37 -2.35 -9.97
N PRO A 41 3.87 -1.91 -11.14
CA PRO A 41 3.48 -0.50 -11.33
C PRO A 41 2.27 -0.10 -10.47
N PHE A 42 1.45 -1.06 -10.03
CA PHE A 42 0.27 -0.81 -9.20
C PHE A 42 0.56 -0.85 -7.70
N ALA A 43 1.82 -1.06 -7.29
CA ALA A 43 2.22 -1.17 -5.89
C ALA A 43 1.74 0.03 -5.04
N GLY A 44 1.84 1.26 -5.56
CA GLY A 44 1.36 2.46 -4.87
C GLY A 44 -0.16 2.47 -4.69
N ILE A 45 -0.92 2.15 -5.73
CA ILE A 45 -2.40 2.12 -5.68
C ILE A 45 -2.89 0.98 -4.77
N LEU A 46 -2.25 -0.19 -4.83
CA LEU A 46 -2.60 -1.33 -4.00
C LEU A 46 -2.33 -1.03 -2.52
N SER A 47 -1.13 -0.55 -2.18
CA SER A 47 -0.75 -0.29 -0.78
C SER A 47 -1.46 0.94 -0.18
N LEU A 48 -1.37 2.10 -0.83
CA LEU A 48 -1.93 3.36 -0.32
C LEU A 48 -3.41 3.52 -0.65
N GLY A 49 -3.83 3.09 -1.84
CA GLY A 49 -5.22 3.23 -2.24
C GLY A 49 -6.10 2.24 -1.50
N ILE A 50 -5.89 0.94 -1.76
CA ILE A 50 -6.75 -0.11 -1.23
C ILE A 50 -6.41 -0.42 0.23
N GLY A 51 -5.12 -0.62 0.53
CA GLY A 51 -4.65 -0.99 1.87
C GLY A 51 -5.01 0.03 2.95
N ASP A 52 -4.60 1.29 2.78
CA ASP A 52 -4.85 2.35 3.77
C ASP A 52 -6.35 2.64 3.93
N THR A 53 -7.10 2.74 2.83
CA THR A 53 -8.54 3.00 2.88
C THR A 53 -9.29 1.89 3.64
N MET A 54 -8.99 0.63 3.33
CA MET A 54 -9.66 -0.50 4.00
C MET A 54 -9.23 -0.65 5.46
N ALA A 55 -7.96 -0.38 5.77
CA ALA A 55 -7.47 -0.38 7.14
C ALA A 55 -8.15 0.70 7.98
N SER A 56 -8.32 1.90 7.44
CA SER A 56 -9.01 3.01 8.10
C SER A 56 -10.51 2.76 8.22
N MET A 57 -11.18 2.26 7.18
CA MET A 57 -12.62 1.99 7.19
C MET A 57 -12.99 0.90 8.19
N VAL A 58 -12.29 -0.24 8.16
CA VAL A 58 -12.54 -1.34 9.09
C VAL A 58 -12.04 -1.00 10.49
N GLY A 59 -10.90 -0.32 10.59
CA GLY A 59 -10.36 0.15 11.86
C GLY A 59 -11.29 1.15 12.56
N HIS A 60 -12.01 1.98 11.82
CA HIS A 60 -12.99 2.91 12.40
C HIS A 60 -14.28 2.19 12.84
N LYS A 61 -14.77 1.24 12.03
CA LYS A 61 -16.07 0.58 12.27
C LYS A 61 -16.00 -0.61 13.23
N TYR A 62 -14.91 -1.37 13.20
CA TYR A 62 -14.72 -2.64 13.92
C TYR A 62 -13.43 -2.68 14.74
N GLY A 63 -12.68 -1.58 14.83
CA GLY A 63 -11.41 -1.55 15.55
C GLY A 63 -11.61 -1.58 17.06
N VAL A 64 -11.47 -2.77 17.64
CA VAL A 64 -11.56 -2.99 19.10
C VAL A 64 -10.16 -3.06 19.70
N SER A 65 -9.24 -3.75 19.04
CA SER A 65 -7.88 -4.02 19.54
C SER A 65 -6.87 -3.07 18.92
N LYS A 66 -6.42 -2.08 19.70
CA LYS A 66 -5.41 -1.10 19.25
C LYS A 66 -4.00 -1.61 19.51
N THR A 67 -3.15 -1.49 18.50
CA THR A 67 -1.69 -1.65 18.62
C THR A 67 -1.04 -0.30 18.35
N GLY A 68 -0.82 0.48 19.42
CA GLY A 68 -0.37 1.87 19.31
C GLY A 68 -1.45 2.80 18.73
N LYS A 69 -1.18 3.42 17.58
CA LYS A 69 -2.10 4.36 16.91
C LYS A 69 -3.09 3.69 15.95
N LYS A 70 -2.80 2.47 15.47
CA LYS A 70 -3.64 1.72 14.53
C LYS A 70 -4.29 0.50 15.19
N THR A 71 -5.33 -0.05 14.55
CA THR A 71 -6.10 -1.19 15.05
C THR A 71 -5.66 -2.46 14.35
N ILE A 72 -5.60 -3.57 15.10
CA ILE A 72 -5.20 -4.88 14.56
C ILE A 72 -6.22 -5.33 13.51
N GLU A 73 -7.51 -5.07 13.74
CA GLU A 73 -8.59 -5.39 12.81
C GLU A 73 -8.48 -4.57 11.53
N GLY A 74 -8.11 -3.29 11.64
CA GLY A 74 -7.82 -2.43 10.50
C GLY A 74 -6.65 -2.95 9.67
N THR A 75 -5.52 -3.23 10.31
CA THR A 75 -4.34 -3.79 9.61
C THR A 75 -4.65 -5.12 8.93
N ALA A 76 -5.38 -6.03 9.59
CA ALA A 76 -5.79 -7.29 9.00
C ALA A 76 -6.70 -7.09 7.77
N ALA A 77 -7.64 -6.14 7.84
CA ALA A 77 -8.49 -5.77 6.71
C ALA A 77 -7.70 -5.15 5.55
N GLY A 78 -6.71 -4.30 5.84
CA GLY A 78 -5.78 -3.77 4.83
C GLY A 78 -5.03 -4.90 4.11
N ILE A 79 -4.37 -5.80 4.84
CA ILE A 79 -3.62 -6.93 4.27
C ILE A 79 -4.52 -7.81 3.40
N THR A 80 -5.69 -8.21 3.92
CA THR A 80 -6.61 -9.08 3.19
C THR A 80 -7.21 -8.41 1.95
N SER A 81 -7.53 -7.12 2.00
CA SER A 81 -8.06 -6.39 0.84
C SER A 81 -7.01 -6.21 -0.26
N VAL A 82 -5.75 -5.93 0.10
CA VAL A 82 -4.65 -5.84 -0.88
C VAL A 82 -4.35 -7.20 -1.50
N LEU A 83 -4.35 -8.28 -0.72
CA LEU A 83 -4.23 -9.65 -1.24
C LEU A 83 -5.35 -9.97 -2.23
N ALA A 84 -6.61 -9.71 -1.86
CA ALA A 84 -7.75 -9.93 -2.74
C ALA A 84 -7.65 -9.10 -4.02
N ALA A 85 -7.26 -7.83 -3.93
CA ALA A 85 -7.04 -6.97 -5.08
C ALA A 85 -5.95 -7.50 -6.00
N CYS A 86 -4.83 -7.99 -5.47
CA CYS A 86 -3.77 -8.62 -6.26
C CYS A 86 -4.30 -9.85 -7.02
N VAL A 87 -5.07 -10.71 -6.36
CA VAL A 87 -5.65 -11.92 -6.97
C VAL A 87 -6.61 -11.58 -8.11
N VAL A 88 -7.41 -10.52 -7.96
CA VAL A 88 -8.34 -10.05 -9.00
C VAL A 88 -7.61 -9.35 -10.15
N LEU A 89 -6.56 -8.60 -9.85
CA LEU A 89 -5.82 -7.80 -10.83
C LEU A 89 -4.87 -8.66 -11.69
N LEU A 90 -4.27 -9.70 -11.11
CA LEU A 90 -3.38 -10.63 -11.80
C LEU A 90 -3.94 -11.22 -13.12
N PRO A 91 -5.15 -11.81 -13.17
CA PRO A 91 -5.71 -12.34 -14.41
C PRO A 91 -6.05 -11.26 -15.44
N LEU A 92 -6.27 -10.01 -15.01
CA LEU A 92 -6.59 -8.90 -15.91
C LEU A 92 -5.33 -8.33 -16.57
N LEU A 93 -4.21 -8.30 -15.85
CA LEU A 93 -2.96 -7.68 -16.32
C LEU A 93 -1.97 -8.68 -16.91
N ALA A 94 -2.01 -9.94 -16.48
CA ALA A 94 -1.04 -10.95 -16.88
C ALA A 94 -1.59 -11.88 -17.97
N ALA A 95 -0.68 -12.52 -18.71
CA ALA A 95 -1.05 -13.54 -19.68
C ALA A 95 -1.80 -14.71 -19.01
N PRO A 96 -2.75 -15.35 -19.72
CA PRO A 96 -3.47 -16.50 -19.20
C PRO A 96 -2.46 -17.61 -18.83
N GLY A 97 -2.45 -18.01 -17.55
CA GLY A 97 -1.50 -18.99 -17.01
C GLY A 97 -0.44 -18.43 -16.05
N TYR A 98 -0.25 -17.11 -16.00
CA TYR A 98 0.71 -16.46 -15.09
C TYR A 98 0.41 -16.77 -13.61
N ILE A 99 -0.86 -16.86 -13.23
CA ILE A 99 -1.33 -17.22 -11.88
C ILE A 99 -0.73 -18.56 -11.39
N PHE A 100 -0.51 -19.52 -12.30
CA PHE A 100 0.03 -20.84 -11.96
C PHE A 100 1.56 -20.86 -11.82
N THR A 101 2.25 -19.88 -12.42
CA THR A 101 3.71 -19.77 -12.37
C THR A 101 4.19 -18.76 -11.33
N MET A 102 3.27 -18.02 -10.70
CA MET A 102 3.58 -17.02 -9.68
C MET A 102 4.11 -17.58 -8.36
N HIS A 103 5.09 -16.88 -7.80
CA HIS A 103 5.59 -17.10 -6.44
C HIS A 103 4.64 -16.52 -5.41
N TRP A 104 3.52 -17.22 -5.16
CA TRP A 104 2.49 -16.86 -4.18
C TRP A 104 3.05 -16.57 -2.79
N PHE A 105 4.07 -17.30 -2.37
CA PHE A 105 4.74 -17.06 -1.08
C PHE A 105 5.38 -15.67 -1.02
N SER A 106 6.09 -15.25 -2.08
CA SER A 106 6.71 -13.91 -2.16
C SER A 106 5.64 -12.82 -2.08
N LEU A 107 4.52 -13.00 -2.79
CA LEU A 107 3.40 -12.06 -2.76
C LEU A 107 2.78 -11.92 -1.37
N ILE A 108 2.51 -13.05 -0.68
CA ILE A 108 1.93 -13.02 0.67
C ILE A 108 2.89 -12.32 1.65
N VAL A 109 4.19 -12.63 1.57
CA VAL A 109 5.21 -11.98 2.40
C VAL A 109 5.28 -10.48 2.09
N ALA A 110 5.25 -10.08 0.83
CA ALA A 110 5.27 -8.69 0.41
C ALA A 110 4.09 -7.90 0.99
N VAL A 111 2.85 -8.41 0.79
CA VAL A 111 1.62 -7.74 1.27
C VAL A 111 1.57 -7.68 2.79
N THR A 112 1.96 -8.77 3.46
CA THR A 112 1.97 -8.83 4.93
C THR A 112 3.00 -7.85 5.49
N THR A 113 4.19 -7.80 4.91
CA THR A 113 5.26 -6.89 5.36
C THR A 113 4.86 -5.43 5.13
N SER A 114 4.28 -5.08 3.98
CA SER A 114 3.81 -3.71 3.72
C SER A 114 2.67 -3.31 4.66
N GLY A 115 1.72 -4.20 4.94
CA GLY A 115 0.62 -3.92 5.87
C GLY A 115 1.08 -3.81 7.32
N LEU A 116 2.11 -4.57 7.72
CA LEU A 116 2.71 -4.43 9.04
C LEU A 116 3.52 -3.14 9.16
N LEU A 117 4.26 -2.78 8.11
CA LEU A 117 5.00 -1.52 8.04
C LEU A 117 4.05 -0.31 8.15
N GLU A 118 2.88 -0.38 7.51
CA GLU A 118 1.79 0.59 7.65
C GLU A 118 1.28 0.71 9.10
N ALA A 119 1.24 -0.40 9.85
CA ALA A 119 0.81 -0.40 11.25
C ALA A 119 1.80 0.31 12.19
N TYR A 120 3.10 0.28 11.86
CA TYR A 120 4.17 0.79 12.71
C TYR A 120 4.78 2.13 12.22
N ALA A 121 4.68 2.47 10.95
CA ALA A 121 5.14 3.73 10.41
C ALA A 121 4.22 4.89 10.85
N THR A 122 4.81 6.04 11.17
CA THR A 122 4.07 7.16 11.79
C THR A 122 4.16 8.51 11.05
N GLN A 123 5.11 8.69 10.11
CA GLN A 123 5.34 10.00 9.46
C GLN A 123 5.80 9.97 7.99
N LEU A 124 6.24 8.84 7.42
CA LEU A 124 6.78 8.74 6.04
C LEU A 124 6.29 7.47 5.31
N ASP A 125 5.15 6.93 5.72
CA ASP A 125 4.48 5.75 5.17
C ASP A 125 4.15 5.90 3.68
N ASN A 126 3.63 7.05 3.27
CA ASN A 126 3.07 7.26 1.93
C ASN A 126 4.06 7.14 0.75
N ALA A 127 5.36 7.33 0.95
CA ALA A 127 6.37 7.08 -0.10
C ALA A 127 7.15 5.79 0.13
N PHE A 128 7.39 5.42 1.39
CA PHE A 128 8.26 4.31 1.74
C PHE A 128 7.57 2.95 1.54
N ILE A 129 6.29 2.84 1.87
CA ILE A 129 5.54 1.58 1.80
C ILE A 129 5.36 1.11 0.35
N PRO A 130 4.98 1.97 -0.62
CA PRO A 130 4.93 1.58 -2.03
C PRO A 130 6.27 1.08 -2.56
N LEU A 131 7.37 1.70 -2.12
CA LEU A 131 8.71 1.35 -2.56
C LEU A 131 9.15 -0.01 -2.00
N VAL A 132 8.90 -0.26 -0.70
CA VAL A 132 9.16 -1.56 -0.07
C VAL A 132 8.30 -2.63 -0.72
N PHE A 133 7.00 -2.36 -0.91
CA PHE A 133 6.08 -3.29 -1.55
C PHE A 133 6.52 -3.61 -3.00
N TYR A 134 6.90 -2.59 -3.79
CA TYR A 134 7.50 -2.77 -5.11
C TYR A 134 8.76 -3.63 -5.07
N SER A 135 9.70 -3.34 -4.16
CA SER A 135 10.96 -4.08 -4.06
C SER A 135 10.75 -5.57 -3.73
N MET A 136 9.77 -5.89 -2.88
CA MET A 136 9.42 -7.26 -2.54
C MET A 136 8.66 -7.95 -3.67
N LEU A 137 7.82 -7.22 -4.41
CA LEU A 137 7.23 -7.71 -5.65
C LEU A 137 8.28 -7.91 -6.76
N CYS A 138 9.48 -7.35 -6.62
CA CYS A 138 10.63 -7.46 -7.52
C CYS A 138 11.67 -8.51 -7.09
N LEU A 139 11.49 -9.19 -5.95
CA LEU A 139 12.20 -10.42 -5.57
C LEU A 139 11.48 -11.62 -6.19
#